data_AF-A0A1M5QJF8-F1
#
_entry.id   AF-A0A1M5QJF8-F1
#
_cell.length_a   1.000
_cell.length_b   1.000
_cell.length_c   1.000
_cell.angle_alpha   90.00
_cell.angle_beta   90.00
_cell.angle_gamma   90.00
#
_symmetry.space_group_name_H-M   'P 1'
#
loop_
_entity.id
_entity.type
_entity.pdbx_description
1 polymer ?
#
loop_
_entity_poly.entity_id
_entity_poly.type
_entity_poly.pdbx_seq_one_letter_code
_entity_poly.pdbx_strand_id
1 'polypeptide(L)' 'MGDVTNSIAIGLGLLILGGIGVDAFLTGGEGFLFLVRKGLDLLEWIAFWR' A
#
# COMPACT_ATOMS: atom_id res chain seq x y z
N MET A 1 -17.62 23.54 1.05
CA MET A 1 -16.29 23.76 0.46
C MET A 1 -15.53 22.47 0.69
N GLY A 2 -15.25 21.67 -0.34
CA GLY A 2 -14.41 20.49 -0.13
C GLY A 2 -12.99 20.97 0.08
N ASP A 3 -12.51 20.94 1.33
CA ASP A 3 -11.15 21.39 1.62
C ASP A 3 -10.17 20.54 0.82
N VAL A 4 -9.09 21.16 0.33
CA VAL A 4 -8.09 20.52 -0.56
C VAL A 4 -7.61 19.17 0.00
N THR A 5 -7.51 19.06 1.33
CA THR A 5 -7.18 17.81 2.05
C THR A 5 -8.16 16.67 1.77
N ASN A 6 -9.47 16.93 1.71
CA ASN A 6 -10.48 15.90 1.44
C ASN A 6 -10.37 15.40 0.00
N SER A 7 -10.14 16.29 -0.97
CA SER A 7 -9.91 15.92 -2.37
C SER A 7 -8.63 15.10 -2.53
N ILE A 8 -7.54 15.48 -1.84
CA ILE A 8 -6.29 14.71 -1.84
C ILE A 8 -6.50 13.35 -1.18
N ALA A 9 -7.20 13.27 -0.05
CA ALA A 9 -7.48 12.01 0.63
C ALA A 9 -8.25 11.04 -0.27
N ILE A 10 -9.28 11.52 -0.98
CA ILE A 10 -10.03 10.72 -1.95
C ILE A 10 -9.13 10.27 -3.11
N GLY A 11 -8.32 11.18 -3.66
CA GLY A 11 -7.39 10.85 -4.75
C GLY A 11 -6.37 9.78 -4.36
N LEU A 12 -5.76 9.90 -3.17
CA LEU A 12 -4.82 8.92 -2.63
C LEU A 12 -5.49 7.58 -2.34
N GLY A 13 -6.71 7.61 -1.78
CA GLY A 13 -7.49 6.40 -1.54
C GLY A 13 -7.77 5.63 -2.83
N LEU A 14 -8.21 6.33 -3.88
CA LEU A 14 -8.46 5.73 -5.19
C LEU A 14 -7.18 5.20 -5.84
N LEU A 15 -6.07 5.92 -5.70
CA LEU A 15 -4.78 5.48 -6.24
C LEU A 15 -4.30 4.17 -5.58
N ILE A 16 -4.39 4.09 -4.25
CA ILE A 16 -3.97 2.91 -3.49
C ILE A 16 -4.88 1.72 -3.81
N LEU A 17 -6.21 1.90 -3.75
CA LEU A 17 -7.16 0.84 -4.05
C LEU A 17 -7.08 0.39 -5.51
N GLY A 18 -6.90 1.33 -6.44
CA GLY A 18 -6.69 1.04 -7.86
C GLY A 18 -5.42 0.23 -8.09
N GLY A 19 -4.30 0.60 -7.45
CA GLY A 19 -3.04 -0.16 -7.53
C GLY A 19 -3.18 -1.59 -7.01
N ILE A 20 -3.84 -1.77 -5.86
CA ILE A 20 -4.12 -3.11 -5.30
C ILE A 20 -5.05 -3.90 -6.23
N GLY A 21 -6.08 -3.26 -6.80
CA GLY A 21 -7.01 -3.91 -7.73
C GLY A 21 -6.33 -4.35 -9.03
N VAL A 22 -5.45 -3.52 -9.58
CA VAL A 22 -4.64 -3.86 -10.77
C VAL A 22 -3.70 -5.02 -10.47
N ASP A 23 -3.02 -5.01 -9.33
CA ASP A 23 -2.15 -6.12 -8.91
C ASP A 23 -2.94 -7.42 -8.71
N ALA A 24 -4.09 -7.36 -8.01
CA ALA A 24 -4.96 -8.51 -7.84
C ALA A 24 -5.47 -9.09 -9.17
N PHE A 25 -5.77 -8.22 -10.15
CA PHE A 25 -6.29 -8.65 -11.45
C PHE A 25 -5.19 -9.20 -12.38
N LEU A 26 -4.02 -8.57 -12.43
CA LEU A 26 -2.95 -8.94 -13.37
C LEU A 26 -2.00 -10.01 -12.82
N THR A 27 -1.71 -9.98 -11.52
CA THR A 27 -0.70 -10.85 -10.88
C THR A 27 -1.31 -11.81 -9.86
N GLY A 28 -2.63 -11.74 -9.61
CA GLY A 28 -3.27 -12.51 -8.55
C GLY A 28 -2.94 -11.99 -7.14
N GLY A 29 -2.36 -10.79 -7.02
CA GLY A 29 -2.00 -10.18 -5.73
C GLY A 29 -0.59 -10.51 -5.26
N GLU A 30 0.24 -11.12 -6.11
CA GLU A 30 1.62 -11.49 -5.75
C GLU A 30 2.48 -10.27 -5.42
N GLY A 31 2.29 -9.15 -6.12
CA GLY A 31 3.04 -7.92 -5.90
C GLY A 31 2.74 -7.33 -4.52
N PHE A 32 1.47 -7.23 -4.15
CA PHE A 32 1.06 -6.77 -2.82
C PHE A 32 1.56 -7.70 -1.71
N LEU A 33 1.43 -9.02 -1.89
CA LEU A 33 1.95 -10.01 -0.93
C LEU A 33 3.48 -9.97 -0.80
N PHE A 34 4.20 -9.68 -1.89
CA PHE A 34 5.63 -9.45 -1.85
C PHE A 34 5.98 -8.23 -0.99
N LEU A 35 5.28 -7.10 -1.19
CA LEU A 35 5.49 -5.88 -0.39
C LEU A 35 5.23 -6.11 1.09
N VAL A 36 4.14 -6.81 1.44
CA VAL A 36 3.83 -7.16 2.84
C VAL A 36 4.96 -7.98 3.47
N ARG A 37 5.44 -9.02 2.79
CA ARG A 37 6.56 -9.85 3.28
C ARG A 37 7.81 -9.03 3.52
N LYS A 38 8.19 -8.17 2.58
CA LYS A 38 9.35 -7.28 2.73
C LYS A 38 9.17 -6.24 3.84
N GLY A 39 7.95 -5.78 4.05
CA GLY A 39 7.61 -4.92 5.18
C GLY A 39 7.82 -5.63 6.52
N LEU A 40 7.39 -6.88 6.64
CA LEU A 40 7.63 -7.70 7.84
C LEU A 40 9.12 -7.97 8.07
N ASP A 41 9.88 -8.31 7.02
CA ASP A 41 11.33 -8.47 7.09
C ASP A 41 12.00 -7.19 7.63
N LEU A 42 11.54 -6.02 7.17
CA LEU A 42 12.05 -4.72 7.63
C LEU A 42 11.69 -4.46 9.09
N LEU A 43 10.47 -4.79 9.52
CA LEU A 43 10.06 -4.64 10.92
C LEU A 43 10.90 -5.54 11.84
N GLU A 44 11.17 -6.78 11.43
CA GLU A 44 12.06 -7.70 12.15
C GLU A 44 13.48 -7.13 12.27
N TRP A 45 14.02 -6.60 11.15
CA TRP A 45 15.32 -5.95 11.16
C TRP A 45 15.36 -4.73 12.09
N ILE A 46 14.34 -3.85 12.06
CA ILE A 46 14.24 -2.72 12.98
C ILE A 46 14.16 -3.20 14.44
N ALA A 47 13.38 -4.26 14.71
CA ALA A 47 13.24 -4.83 16.04
C ALA A 47 14.54 -5.42 16.58
N PHE A 48 15.43 -5.90 15.72
CA PHE A 48 16.79 -6.34 16.09
C PHE A 48 17.66 -5.18 16.62
N TRP A 49 17.48 -3.95 16.12
CA TRP A 49 18.26 -2.78 16.57
C TRP A 49 17.70 -2.08 17.81
N ARG A 50 16.56 -2.52 18.32
CA ARG A 50 16.07 -2.06 19.62
C ARG A 50 16.95 -2.62 20.73
#